data_AF-A0A8H6M0M4-F1
#
_entry.id   AF-A0A8H6M0M4-F1
#
_cell.length_a   1.000
_cell.length_b   1.000
_cell.length_c   1.000
_cell.angle_alpha   90.00
_cell.angle_beta   90.00
_cell.angle_gamma   90.00
#
_symmetry.space_group_name_H-M   'P 1'
#
loop_
_entity.id
_entity.type
_entity.pdbx_description
1 polymer ?
#
loop_
_entity_poly.entity_id
_entity_poly.type
_entity_poly.pdbx_seq_one_letter_code
_entity_poly.pdbx_strand_id
1 'polypeptide(L)'
;RAFGTMIAIGWHASMEAGKTLVSYATSKTLAAKERSSVKYLHYLEGLLPKLHEVVLLYREGLCTLFPAAYTRMGNEASIRDIAEWSDIAFDGTNVKNPFANALVVTHNDFCNFLHRDRDEIEVAYGMWWAANFDAELNTWLFDPSVDHKDIEGGQFLWGEYGVMVDFERSSGLVDIFWRGKKDRHSTMRSTSPRATARFGTSVQITAAGAAAFRRFWETDESKRRSVLTTMADRQKS
;
A
#
# COMPACT_ATOMS: atom_id res chain seq x y z
N ARG A 1 -10.58 16.47 -7.73
CA ARG A 1 -9.22 16.39 -7.14
C ARG A 1 -9.32 15.40 -6.00
N ALA A 2 -8.40 14.45 -5.87
CA ALA A 2 -8.41 13.56 -4.71
C ALA A 2 -8.23 14.39 -3.43
N PHE A 3 -8.97 14.04 -2.38
CA PHE A 3 -8.86 14.63 -1.05
C PHE A 3 -8.17 13.64 -0.11
N GLY A 4 -7.79 14.12 1.08
CA GLY A 4 -7.15 13.32 2.12
C GLY A 4 -5.68 12.98 1.88
N THR A 5 -5.20 12.03 2.66
CA THR A 5 -3.80 11.57 2.66
C THR A 5 -3.70 10.21 2.00
N MET A 6 -2.67 10.02 1.17
CA MET A 6 -2.29 8.73 0.62
C MET A 6 -0.78 8.54 0.76
N ILE A 7 -0.38 7.39 1.30
CA ILE A 7 1.00 7.00 1.51
C ILE A 7 1.16 5.61 0.91
N ALA A 8 2.29 5.35 0.25
CA ALA A 8 2.60 4.05 -0.29
C ALA A 8 3.97 3.57 0.21
N ILE A 9 4.09 2.26 0.37
CA ILE A 9 5.34 1.54 0.60
C ILE A 9 5.48 0.42 -0.43
N GLY A 10 6.73 0.14 -0.83
CA GLY A 10 7.07 -0.98 -1.70
C GLY A 10 7.80 -0.53 -2.97
N TRP A 11 7.74 -1.35 -4.01
CA TRP A 11 8.59 -1.26 -5.19
C TRP A 11 7.87 -0.68 -6.40
N HIS A 12 8.50 0.25 -7.10
CA HIS A 12 7.93 0.81 -8.33
C HIS A 12 9.03 1.30 -9.28
N ALA A 13 8.65 1.60 -10.53
CA ALA A 13 9.54 2.18 -11.53
C ALA A 13 10.20 3.47 -11.04
N SER A 14 11.52 3.58 -11.20
CA SER A 14 12.26 4.76 -10.78
C SER A 14 12.10 5.91 -11.78
N MET A 15 12.07 7.13 -11.24
CA MET A 15 12.16 8.39 -11.99
C MET A 15 13.56 9.01 -11.86
N GLU A 16 14.47 8.36 -11.11
CA GLU A 16 15.85 8.81 -10.90
C GLU A 16 16.70 8.46 -12.14
N ALA A 17 17.58 9.37 -12.55
CA ALA A 17 18.43 9.15 -13.73
C ALA A 17 19.32 7.91 -13.57
N GLY A 18 19.32 7.03 -14.57
CA GLY A 18 20.08 5.78 -14.54
C GLY A 18 19.54 4.70 -13.60
N LYS A 19 18.39 4.92 -12.97
CA LYS A 19 17.73 3.94 -12.10
C LYS A 19 16.51 3.34 -12.80
N THR A 20 16.27 2.07 -12.53
CA THR A 20 15.16 1.29 -13.09
C THR A 20 14.11 0.98 -12.03
N LEU A 21 14.56 0.53 -10.86
CA LEU A 21 13.72 0.03 -9.78
C LEU A 21 14.02 0.80 -8.49
N VAL A 22 12.98 1.19 -7.77
CA VAL A 22 13.12 1.94 -6.53
C VAL A 22 12.07 1.54 -5.50
N SER A 23 12.48 1.47 -4.23
CA SER A 23 11.55 1.36 -3.12
C SER A 23 11.08 2.74 -2.67
N TYR A 24 9.78 2.87 -2.45
CA TYR A 24 9.14 4.00 -1.81
C TYR A 24 8.90 3.66 -0.35
N ALA A 25 9.18 4.62 0.53
CA ALA A 25 8.38 4.86 1.71
C ALA A 25 8.29 6.38 1.82
N THR A 26 7.07 6.91 1.72
CA THR A 26 6.58 8.23 2.17
C THR A 26 5.90 9.15 1.15
N SER A 27 4.91 9.85 1.71
CA SER A 27 4.19 11.00 1.16
C SER A 27 5.15 12.14 0.80
N LYS A 28 4.79 12.90 -0.25
CA LYS A 28 5.50 14.12 -0.68
C LYS A 28 5.76 15.12 0.45
N THR A 29 4.96 15.10 1.53
CA THR A 29 5.04 16.05 2.65
C THR A 29 6.16 15.69 3.65
N LEU A 30 6.35 14.41 3.97
CA LEU A 30 7.49 13.92 4.78
C LEU A 30 8.80 14.00 3.99
N ALA A 31 8.73 13.64 2.71
CA ALA A 31 9.86 13.60 1.82
C ALA A 31 10.44 14.99 1.47
N ALA A 32 9.72 16.10 1.71
CA ALA A 32 10.18 17.45 1.39
C ALA A 32 10.87 18.17 2.56
N LYS A 33 10.67 17.72 3.81
CA LYS A 33 11.20 18.42 5.00
C LYS A 33 12.28 17.66 5.76
N GLU A 34 12.35 16.33 5.68
CA GLU A 34 13.08 15.55 6.69
C GLU A 34 13.87 14.33 6.17
N ARG A 35 14.11 14.21 4.86
CA ARG A 35 14.80 13.04 4.25
C ARG A 35 16.15 12.68 4.91
N SER A 36 16.86 13.67 5.43
CA SER A 36 18.17 13.52 6.08
C SER A 36 18.14 13.73 7.60
N SER A 37 16.95 13.76 8.21
CA SER A 37 16.85 13.87 9.67
C SER A 37 17.02 12.50 10.34
N VAL A 38 17.87 12.44 11.37
CA VAL A 38 18.08 11.24 12.22
C VAL A 38 16.75 10.68 12.75
N LYS A 39 15.76 11.55 13.00
CA LYS A 39 14.41 11.17 13.46
C LYS A 39 13.66 10.32 12.43
N TYR A 40 13.74 10.67 11.15
CA TYR A 40 13.08 9.91 10.08
C TYR A 40 13.73 8.53 9.89
N LEU A 41 15.05 8.45 9.96
CA LEU A 41 15.79 7.19 9.89
C LEU A 41 15.43 6.26 11.05
N HIS A 42 15.40 6.79 12.27
CA HIS A 42 15.03 6.03 13.45
C HIS A 42 13.56 5.55 13.42
N TYR A 43 12.65 6.38 12.89
CA TYR A 43 11.27 5.98 12.66
C TYR A 43 11.17 4.81 11.68
N LEU A 44 11.91 4.86 10.57
CA LEU A 44 11.97 3.75 9.62
C LEU A 44 12.55 2.50 10.28
N GLU A 45 13.67 2.59 11.01
CA GLU A 45 14.26 1.47 11.75
C GLU A 45 13.27 0.80 12.71
N GLY A 46 12.45 1.58 13.42
CA GLY A 46 11.40 1.05 14.29
C GLY A 46 10.20 0.46 13.55
N LEU A 47 9.96 0.86 12.30
CA LEU A 47 8.90 0.33 11.44
C LEU A 47 9.27 -1.04 10.86
N LEU A 48 10.55 -1.24 10.51
CA LEU A 48 11.01 -2.42 9.77
C LEU A 48 10.63 -3.76 10.42
N PRO A 49 10.84 -3.98 11.73
CA PRO A 49 10.45 -5.24 12.37
C PRO A 49 8.94 -5.49 12.30
N LYS A 50 8.13 -4.42 12.30
CA LYS A 50 6.66 -4.48 12.27
C LYS A 50 6.11 -4.74 10.87
N LEU A 51 6.85 -4.40 9.81
CA LEU A 51 6.38 -4.63 8.44
C LEU A 51 6.09 -6.10 8.17
N HIS A 52 6.88 -7.02 8.76
CA HIS A 52 6.64 -8.46 8.61
C HIS A 52 5.29 -8.88 9.21
N GLU A 53 4.94 -8.37 10.39
CA GLU A 53 3.64 -8.67 11.02
C GLU A 53 2.49 -8.13 10.15
N VAL A 54 2.65 -6.93 9.59
CA VAL A 54 1.68 -6.35 8.67
C VAL A 54 1.53 -7.22 7.42
N VAL A 55 2.62 -7.73 6.85
CA VAL A 55 2.57 -8.67 5.71
C VAL A 55 1.73 -9.89 6.06
N LEU A 56 1.99 -10.50 7.22
CA LEU A 56 1.26 -11.70 7.65
C LEU A 56 -0.24 -11.41 7.76
N LEU A 57 -0.62 -10.25 8.31
CA LEU A 57 -2.01 -9.81 8.39
C LEU A 57 -2.68 -9.74 7.00
N TYR A 58 -2.04 -9.12 6.01
CA TYR A 58 -2.62 -9.06 4.65
C TYR A 58 -2.65 -10.42 3.95
N ARG A 59 -1.63 -11.26 4.16
CA ARG A 59 -1.57 -12.61 3.60
C ARG A 59 -2.69 -13.48 4.18
N GLU A 60 -2.84 -13.48 5.50
CA GLU A 60 -3.86 -14.25 6.20
C GLU A 60 -5.25 -13.77 5.82
N GLY A 61 -5.48 -12.45 5.83
CA GLY A 61 -6.76 -11.85 5.44
C GLY A 61 -7.17 -12.21 4.01
N LEU A 62 -6.28 -12.01 3.02
CA LEU A 62 -6.58 -12.37 1.63
C LEU A 62 -6.70 -13.89 1.43
N CYS A 63 -5.85 -14.69 2.06
CA CYS A 63 -5.92 -16.14 1.95
C CYS A 63 -7.22 -16.69 2.55
N THR A 64 -7.68 -16.13 3.67
CA THR A 64 -8.94 -16.51 4.31
C THR A 64 -10.15 -16.05 3.50
N LEU A 65 -10.14 -14.79 3.05
CA LEU A 65 -11.25 -14.21 2.31
C LEU A 65 -11.40 -14.81 0.90
N PHE A 66 -10.28 -14.99 0.18
CA PHE A 66 -10.28 -15.53 -1.17
C PHE A 66 -8.96 -16.25 -1.53
N PRO A 67 -8.81 -17.55 -1.16
CA PRO A 67 -7.56 -18.29 -1.33
C PRO A 67 -7.04 -18.35 -2.78
N ALA A 68 -7.95 -18.42 -3.76
CA ALA A 68 -7.60 -18.45 -5.18
C ALA A 68 -6.98 -17.13 -5.65
N ALA A 69 -7.43 -16.00 -5.12
CA ALA A 69 -6.85 -14.68 -5.40
C ALA A 69 -5.45 -14.56 -4.79
N TYR A 70 -5.26 -14.99 -3.55
CA TYR A 70 -3.94 -15.06 -2.92
C TYR A 70 -2.96 -15.90 -3.75
N THR A 71 -3.38 -17.12 -4.13
CA THR A 71 -2.57 -18.02 -4.96
C THR A 71 -2.20 -17.38 -6.30
N ARG A 72 -3.14 -16.69 -6.95
CA ARG A 72 -2.90 -16.00 -8.22
C ARG A 72 -1.89 -14.86 -8.08
N MET A 73 -2.03 -14.04 -7.04
CA MET A 73 -1.07 -12.97 -6.73
C MET A 73 0.33 -13.55 -6.48
N GLY A 74 0.42 -14.61 -5.67
CA GLY A 74 1.67 -15.30 -5.39
C GLY A 74 2.36 -15.85 -6.65
N ASN A 75 1.61 -16.58 -7.48
CA ASN A 75 2.14 -17.14 -8.72
C ASN A 75 2.67 -16.05 -9.67
N GLU A 76 1.93 -14.95 -9.82
CA GLU A 76 2.33 -13.85 -10.71
C GLU A 76 3.55 -13.11 -10.19
N ALA A 77 3.64 -12.91 -8.88
CA ALA A 77 4.83 -12.33 -8.27
C ALA A 77 6.05 -13.25 -8.44
N SER A 78 5.90 -14.55 -8.23
CA SER A 78 6.97 -15.54 -8.38
C SER A 78 7.44 -15.70 -9.83
N ILE A 79 6.52 -15.80 -10.81
CA ILE A 79 6.87 -15.94 -12.24
C ILE A 79 7.72 -14.75 -12.74
N ARG A 80 7.55 -13.59 -12.10
CA ARG A 80 8.16 -12.32 -12.53
C ARG A 80 9.27 -11.84 -11.59
N ASP A 81 9.63 -12.66 -10.61
CA ASP A 81 10.61 -12.33 -9.56
C ASP A 81 10.35 -10.93 -8.96
N ILE A 82 9.08 -10.66 -8.62
CA ILE A 82 8.64 -9.41 -8.02
C ILE A 82 8.81 -9.51 -6.50
N ALA A 83 9.57 -8.58 -5.93
CA ALA A 83 9.73 -8.52 -4.47
C ALA A 83 8.46 -7.99 -3.78
N GLU A 84 8.26 -8.46 -2.56
CA GLU A 84 7.18 -7.97 -1.71
C GLU A 84 7.41 -6.51 -1.29
N TRP A 85 6.34 -5.74 -1.09
CA TRP A 85 6.41 -4.36 -0.60
C TRP A 85 7.15 -4.19 0.74
N SER A 86 7.29 -5.26 1.51
CA SER A 86 7.99 -5.28 2.81
C SER A 86 9.48 -5.59 2.70
N ASP A 87 9.93 -6.14 1.57
CA ASP A 87 11.35 -6.37 1.34
C ASP A 87 11.99 -5.02 1.07
N ILE A 88 12.67 -4.49 2.08
CA ILE A 88 13.33 -3.18 2.05
C ILE A 88 14.79 -3.25 1.60
N ALA A 89 15.38 -4.44 1.65
CA ALA A 89 16.79 -4.65 1.36
C ALA A 89 16.99 -4.95 -0.11
N PHE A 90 16.11 -5.80 -0.68
CA PHE A 90 16.14 -6.32 -2.05
C PHE A 90 17.53 -6.29 -2.66
N ASP A 91 18.30 -7.34 -2.38
CA ASP A 91 19.66 -7.51 -2.91
C ASP A 91 19.68 -8.05 -4.35
N GLY A 92 18.52 -8.16 -4.99
CA GLY A 92 18.37 -8.84 -6.28
C GLY A 92 18.38 -10.36 -6.15
N THR A 93 18.04 -10.91 -4.97
CA THR A 93 17.74 -12.34 -4.80
C THR A 93 16.24 -12.56 -4.54
N ASN A 94 15.80 -13.80 -4.72
CA ASN A 94 14.38 -14.13 -4.68
C ASN A 94 13.84 -14.15 -3.25
N VAL A 95 12.79 -13.37 -2.98
CA VAL A 95 12.10 -13.37 -1.69
C VAL A 95 11.21 -14.61 -1.60
N LYS A 96 11.12 -15.23 -0.41
CA LYS A 96 10.20 -16.36 -0.21
C LYS A 96 8.74 -15.85 -0.20
N ASN A 97 7.95 -16.35 -1.15
CA ASN A 97 6.49 -16.17 -1.25
C ASN A 97 5.99 -14.72 -1.40
N PRO A 98 6.48 -13.92 -2.36
CA PRO A 98 5.95 -12.58 -2.61
C PRO A 98 4.52 -12.68 -3.15
N PHE A 99 3.69 -11.67 -2.91
CA PHE A 99 2.34 -11.60 -3.50
C PHE A 99 1.93 -10.20 -3.97
N ALA A 100 2.50 -9.13 -3.40
CA ALA A 100 2.21 -7.76 -3.81
C ALA A 100 3.47 -6.90 -3.72
N ASN A 101 3.70 -6.01 -4.70
CA ASN A 101 4.86 -5.11 -4.69
C ASN A 101 4.55 -3.74 -4.07
N ALA A 102 3.28 -3.43 -3.80
CA ALA A 102 2.87 -2.18 -3.20
C ALA A 102 1.82 -2.40 -2.11
N LEU A 103 1.97 -1.65 -1.01
CA LEU A 103 0.93 -1.39 -0.02
C LEU A 103 0.65 0.12 -0.02
N VAL A 104 -0.61 0.49 -0.18
CA VAL A 104 -1.10 1.86 -0.10
C VAL A 104 -1.96 2.01 1.15
N VAL A 105 -1.82 3.13 1.85
CA VAL A 105 -2.60 3.51 3.02
C VAL A 105 -3.18 4.90 2.79
N THR A 106 -4.46 5.04 3.06
CA THR A 106 -5.22 6.28 2.91
C THR A 106 -5.93 6.63 4.21
N HIS A 107 -6.05 7.92 4.53
CA HIS A 107 -6.79 8.43 5.69
C HIS A 107 -7.12 9.92 5.53
N ASN A 108 -7.70 10.54 6.57
CA ASN A 108 -8.15 11.94 6.58
C ASN A 108 -9.16 12.25 5.47
N ASP A 109 -10.26 11.51 5.44
CA ASP A 109 -11.34 11.67 4.46
C ASP A 109 -10.88 11.54 3.00
N PHE A 110 -10.00 10.56 2.76
CA PHE A 110 -9.51 10.27 1.42
C PHE A 110 -10.68 9.91 0.49
N CYS A 111 -10.68 10.53 -0.69
CA CYS A 111 -11.60 10.16 -1.76
C CYS A 111 -10.93 10.31 -3.13
N ASN A 112 -11.42 9.56 -4.10
CA ASN A 112 -10.92 9.58 -5.46
C ASN A 112 -12.05 9.52 -6.49
N PHE A 113 -11.70 9.74 -7.75
CA PHE A 113 -12.65 9.60 -8.83
C PHE A 113 -12.83 8.13 -9.20
N LEU A 114 -13.97 7.81 -9.81
CA LEU A 114 -14.22 6.51 -10.41
C LEU A 114 -13.14 6.18 -11.45
N HIS A 115 -12.40 5.09 -11.24
CA HIS A 115 -11.26 4.71 -12.08
C HIS A 115 -11.07 3.20 -12.11
N ARG A 116 -10.10 2.76 -12.92
CA ARG A 116 -9.55 1.40 -12.91
C ARG A 116 -8.07 1.51 -12.59
N ASP A 117 -7.57 0.55 -11.82
CA ASP A 117 -6.16 0.51 -11.47
C ASP A 117 -5.31 0.09 -12.66
N ARG A 118 -4.05 0.53 -12.65
CA ARG A 118 -3.03 0.12 -13.63
C ARG A 118 -2.18 -1.00 -13.04
N ASP A 119 -2.85 -2.10 -12.73
CA ASP A 119 -2.22 -3.26 -12.13
C ASP A 119 -1.79 -4.29 -13.18
N GLU A 120 -0.80 -5.11 -12.82
CA GLU A 120 -0.32 -6.21 -13.64
C GLU A 120 -1.43 -7.25 -13.80
N ILE A 121 -2.08 -7.57 -12.67
CA ILE A 121 -3.21 -8.48 -12.61
C ILE A 121 -4.46 -7.79 -12.05
N GLU A 122 -5.57 -8.50 -12.06
CA GLU A 122 -6.85 -7.93 -11.68
C GLU A 122 -7.02 -7.82 -10.17
N VAL A 123 -6.36 -8.68 -9.40
CA VAL A 123 -6.62 -8.83 -7.98
C VAL A 123 -6.02 -7.67 -7.20
N ALA A 124 -6.87 -7.01 -6.42
CA ALA A 124 -6.49 -6.09 -5.35
C ALA A 124 -7.22 -6.49 -4.06
N TYR A 125 -6.61 -6.20 -2.93
CA TYR A 125 -7.14 -6.49 -1.60
C TYR A 125 -6.84 -5.34 -0.65
N GLY A 126 -7.74 -5.05 0.26
CA GLY A 126 -7.64 -3.91 1.15
C GLY A 126 -8.37 -4.12 2.46
N MET A 127 -7.97 -3.33 3.44
CA MET A 127 -8.54 -3.31 4.79
C MET A 127 -8.99 -1.90 5.14
N TRP A 128 -10.10 -1.79 5.85
CA TRP A 128 -10.63 -0.54 6.36
C TRP A 128 -10.91 -0.66 7.85
N TRP A 129 -10.52 0.37 8.60
CA TRP A 129 -10.80 0.47 10.04
C TRP A 129 -10.92 1.94 10.46
N ALA A 130 -11.55 2.21 11.59
CA ALA A 130 -11.54 3.51 12.23
C ALA A 130 -10.41 3.61 13.26
N ALA A 131 -9.85 4.81 13.41
CA ALA A 131 -8.79 5.09 14.37
C ALA A 131 -8.95 6.50 14.94
N ASN A 132 -8.43 6.68 16.16
CA ASN A 132 -8.32 7.99 16.79
C ASN A 132 -6.88 8.48 16.80
N PHE A 133 -6.71 9.79 16.70
CA PHE A 133 -5.43 10.45 16.82
C PHE A 133 -5.13 10.75 18.27
N ASP A 134 -4.07 10.15 18.78
CA ASP A 134 -3.50 10.44 20.09
C ASP A 134 -2.57 11.64 19.97
N ALA A 135 -2.91 12.73 20.65
CA ALA A 135 -2.15 13.97 20.62
C ALA A 135 -0.86 13.92 21.44
N GLU A 136 -0.78 13.07 22.47
CA GLU A 136 0.39 12.94 23.33
C GLU A 136 1.47 12.10 22.63
N LEU A 137 1.06 11.00 22.01
CA LEU A 137 1.91 10.11 21.23
C LEU A 137 2.10 10.60 19.79
N ASN A 138 1.33 11.60 19.36
CA ASN A 138 1.33 12.16 18.01
C ASN A 138 1.21 11.05 16.93
N THR A 139 0.29 10.11 17.14
CA THR A 139 0.09 8.94 16.28
C THR A 139 -1.39 8.54 16.22
N TRP A 140 -1.73 7.78 15.19
CA TRP A 140 -3.03 7.11 15.12
C TRP A 140 -2.99 5.81 15.90
N LEU A 141 -4.03 5.57 16.69
CA LEU A 141 -4.23 4.34 17.43
C LEU A 141 -5.57 3.73 17.05
N PHE A 142 -5.60 2.40 16.98
CA PHE A 142 -6.86 1.69 17.01
C PHE A 142 -7.53 1.93 18.36
N ASP A 143 -8.77 2.40 18.33
CA ASP A 143 -9.54 2.75 19.51
C ASP A 143 -10.92 2.08 19.42
N PRO A 144 -11.23 1.10 20.29
CA PRO A 144 -12.53 0.41 20.28
C PRO A 144 -13.73 1.33 20.53
N SER A 145 -13.52 2.57 21.01
CA SER A 145 -14.58 3.54 21.22
C SER A 145 -15.05 4.23 19.94
N VAL A 146 -14.33 4.06 18.83
CA VAL A 146 -14.66 4.67 17.54
C VAL A 146 -14.71 3.61 16.45
N ASP A 147 -15.74 3.69 15.61
CA ASP A 147 -16.02 2.73 14.56
C ASP A 147 -16.48 3.44 13.28
N HIS A 148 -16.72 2.68 12.22
CA HIS A 148 -17.10 3.22 10.92
C HIS A 148 -18.40 4.04 10.95
N LYS A 149 -19.35 3.69 11.82
CA LYS A 149 -20.62 4.41 12.04
C LYS A 149 -20.44 5.86 12.52
N ASP A 150 -19.29 6.18 13.11
CA ASP A 150 -19.00 7.51 13.62
C ASP A 150 -18.47 8.44 12.52
N ILE A 151 -18.26 7.91 11.31
CA ILE A 151 -17.69 8.63 10.16
C ILE A 151 -18.72 8.61 9.03
N GLU A 152 -19.24 9.79 8.67
CA GLU A 152 -20.25 9.94 7.62
C GLU A 152 -19.64 9.73 6.23
N GLY A 153 -20.33 9.01 5.35
CA GLY A 153 -19.96 8.77 3.97
C GLY A 153 -18.78 7.81 3.79
N GLY A 154 -18.02 8.02 2.71
CA GLY A 154 -16.78 7.28 2.44
C GLY A 154 -16.95 5.90 1.82
N GLN A 155 -18.14 5.56 1.32
CA GLN A 155 -18.44 4.26 0.73
C GLN A 155 -17.43 3.84 -0.35
N PHE A 156 -17.13 2.55 -0.41
CA PHE A 156 -16.34 1.98 -1.51
C PHE A 156 -17.28 1.49 -2.62
N LEU A 157 -17.26 2.17 -3.76
CA LEU A 157 -18.23 2.03 -4.83
C LEU A 157 -17.64 1.24 -6.00
N TRP A 158 -18.37 0.24 -6.50
CA TRP A 158 -18.19 -0.31 -7.84
C TRP A 158 -19.24 0.29 -8.79
N GLY A 159 -18.86 1.40 -9.43
CA GLY A 159 -19.81 2.28 -10.12
C GLY A 159 -20.57 1.62 -11.28
N GLU A 160 -19.94 0.66 -11.97
CA GLU A 160 -20.57 -0.06 -13.09
C GLU A 160 -21.69 -1.01 -12.64
N TYR A 161 -21.66 -1.49 -11.39
CA TYR A 161 -22.64 -2.43 -10.86
C TYR A 161 -23.69 -1.77 -9.97
N GLY A 162 -23.51 -0.48 -9.62
CA GLY A 162 -24.37 0.18 -8.64
C GLY A 162 -24.30 -0.43 -7.24
N VAL A 163 -23.19 -1.11 -6.93
CA VAL A 163 -22.94 -1.77 -5.64
C VAL A 163 -21.88 -0.99 -4.89
N MET A 164 -22.05 -0.85 -3.59
CA MET A 164 -21.06 -0.23 -2.71
C MET A 164 -21.00 -0.92 -1.35
N VAL A 165 -19.86 -0.81 -0.69
CA VAL A 165 -19.73 -1.12 0.74
C VAL A 165 -20.15 0.11 1.54
N ASP A 166 -21.21 -0.04 2.33
CA ASP A 166 -21.68 1.01 3.23
C ASP A 166 -20.98 0.91 4.58
N PHE A 167 -19.89 1.67 4.73
CA PHE A 167 -19.11 1.65 5.95
C PHE A 167 -19.89 2.14 7.17
N GLU A 168 -20.83 3.09 7.03
CA GLU A 168 -21.63 3.59 8.16
C GLU A 168 -22.45 2.48 8.84
N ARG A 169 -22.72 1.40 8.10
CA ARG A 169 -23.44 0.21 8.56
C ARG A 169 -22.53 -0.99 8.81
N SER A 170 -21.22 -0.78 8.75
CA SER A 170 -20.20 -1.77 9.03
C SER A 170 -19.59 -1.51 10.42
N SER A 171 -18.89 -2.52 10.96
CA SER A 171 -18.24 -2.42 12.26
C SER A 171 -16.91 -3.16 12.27
N GLY A 172 -15.92 -2.64 12.99
CA GLY A 172 -14.63 -3.29 13.18
C GLY A 172 -13.75 -3.24 11.94
N LEU A 173 -13.02 -4.31 11.66
CA LEU A 173 -12.18 -4.41 10.45
C LEU A 173 -13.04 -4.86 9.26
N VAL A 174 -13.00 -4.09 8.18
CA VAL A 174 -13.68 -4.44 6.93
C VAL A 174 -12.64 -4.80 5.88
N ASP A 175 -12.70 -6.04 5.40
CA ASP A 175 -11.84 -6.56 4.35
C ASP A 175 -12.57 -6.56 3.01
N ILE A 176 -11.92 -6.06 1.96
CA ILE A 176 -12.49 -6.03 0.62
C ILE A 176 -11.47 -6.58 -0.36
N PHE A 177 -11.90 -7.49 -1.23
CA PHE A 177 -11.18 -7.82 -2.45
C PHE A 177 -11.96 -7.30 -3.66
N TRP A 178 -11.26 -6.89 -4.70
CA TRP A 178 -11.89 -6.47 -5.95
C TRP A 178 -10.99 -6.71 -7.16
N ARG A 179 -11.57 -6.56 -8.36
CA ARG A 179 -10.81 -6.63 -9.61
C ARG A 179 -10.36 -5.22 -10.03
N GLY A 180 -9.40 -4.61 -9.34
CA GLY A 180 -8.97 -3.21 -9.54
C GLY A 180 -8.74 -2.79 -10.99
N LYS A 181 -8.08 -3.67 -11.76
CA LYS A 181 -7.83 -3.47 -13.20
C LYS A 181 -9.08 -3.52 -14.10
N LYS A 182 -10.13 -4.25 -13.69
CA LYS A 182 -11.33 -4.52 -14.50
C LYS A 182 -12.52 -3.66 -14.10
N ASP A 183 -12.80 -3.59 -12.81
CA ASP A 183 -14.02 -2.99 -12.30
C ASP A 183 -13.77 -1.52 -11.98
N ARG A 184 -14.60 -0.62 -12.54
CA ARG A 184 -14.53 0.79 -12.16
C ARG A 184 -14.93 0.96 -10.70
N HIS A 185 -14.04 1.54 -9.90
CA HIS A 185 -14.25 1.72 -8.49
C HIS A 185 -13.75 3.08 -7.97
N SER A 186 -14.24 3.47 -6.78
CA SER A 186 -13.84 4.69 -6.09
C SER A 186 -14.20 4.66 -4.61
N THR A 187 -13.47 5.43 -3.81
CA THR A 187 -13.86 5.81 -2.46
C THR A 187 -14.61 7.13 -2.53
N MET A 188 -15.85 7.15 -2.06
CA MET A 188 -16.67 8.36 -1.96
C MET A 188 -16.12 9.30 -0.89
N ARG A 189 -16.59 10.55 -0.87
CA ARG A 189 -16.19 11.51 0.17
C ARG A 189 -16.75 11.09 1.52
N SER A 190 -15.93 11.17 2.57
CA SER A 190 -16.37 11.07 3.96
C SER A 190 -16.19 12.38 4.71
N THR A 191 -16.78 12.45 5.91
CA THR A 191 -16.54 13.48 6.90
C THR A 191 -16.30 12.79 8.24
N SER A 192 -15.07 12.88 8.75
CA SER A 192 -14.71 12.31 10.04
C SER A 192 -14.88 13.33 11.19
N PRO A 193 -15.27 12.88 12.40
CA PRO A 193 -15.18 13.70 13.60
C PRO A 193 -13.75 14.17 13.88
N ARG A 194 -13.61 15.18 14.75
CA ARG A 194 -12.29 15.68 15.14
C ARG A 194 -11.47 14.55 15.77
N ALA A 195 -10.21 14.43 15.34
CA ALA A 195 -9.25 13.42 15.81
C ALA A 195 -9.67 11.97 15.51
N THR A 196 -10.62 11.77 14.60
CA THR A 196 -11.01 10.46 14.09
C THR A 196 -10.69 10.37 12.60
N ALA A 197 -10.32 9.19 12.11
CA ALA A 197 -10.19 8.95 10.68
C ALA A 197 -10.54 7.50 10.33
N ARG A 198 -11.09 7.32 9.13
CA ARG A 198 -11.17 6.01 8.50
C ARG A 198 -9.88 5.77 7.71
N PHE A 199 -9.19 4.71 8.07
CA PHE A 199 -8.09 4.19 7.28
C PHE A 199 -8.64 3.26 6.21
N GLY A 200 -8.08 3.34 5.01
CA GLY A 200 -8.33 2.41 3.92
C GLY A 200 -7.01 2.02 3.28
N THR A 201 -6.82 0.74 2.97
CA THR A 201 -5.57 0.26 2.40
C THR A 201 -5.79 -0.53 1.13
N SER A 202 -4.72 -0.71 0.36
CA SER A 202 -4.72 -1.67 -0.73
C SER A 202 -3.35 -2.29 -0.93
N VAL A 203 -3.33 -3.60 -1.19
CA VAL A 203 -2.18 -4.35 -1.70
C VAL A 203 -2.49 -4.84 -3.11
N GLN A 204 -1.54 -4.62 -4.01
CA GLN A 204 -1.66 -5.02 -5.41
C GLN A 204 -0.30 -5.28 -6.05
N ILE A 205 -0.33 -5.92 -7.23
CA ILE A 205 0.82 -5.98 -8.14
C ILE A 205 0.66 -4.88 -9.18
N THR A 206 1.37 -3.76 -9.03
CA THR A 206 1.25 -2.62 -9.96
C THR A 206 1.96 -2.92 -11.28
N ALA A 207 1.37 -2.55 -12.43
CA ALA A 207 1.96 -2.82 -13.75
C ALA A 207 3.30 -2.09 -13.93
N ALA A 208 3.40 -0.86 -13.40
CA ALA A 208 4.63 -0.07 -13.45
C ALA A 208 5.75 -0.74 -12.63
N GLY A 209 5.44 -1.29 -11.46
CA GLY A 209 6.40 -2.03 -10.65
C GLY A 209 6.81 -3.34 -11.30
N ALA A 210 5.85 -4.14 -11.78
CA ALA A 210 6.14 -5.39 -12.51
C ALA A 210 7.05 -5.15 -13.74
N ALA A 211 6.79 -4.10 -14.51
CA ALA A 211 7.64 -3.72 -15.64
C ALA A 211 9.05 -3.27 -15.20
N ALA A 212 9.17 -2.63 -14.02
CA ALA A 212 10.45 -2.23 -13.47
C ALA A 212 11.29 -3.44 -13.00
N PHE A 213 10.66 -4.43 -12.35
CA PHE A 213 11.31 -5.69 -12.03
C PHE A 213 11.83 -6.38 -13.28
N ARG A 214 11.02 -6.48 -14.33
CA ARG A 214 11.46 -7.07 -15.61
C ARG A 214 12.73 -6.41 -16.15
N ARG A 215 12.74 -5.07 -16.24
CA ARG A 215 13.92 -4.32 -16.71
C ARG A 215 15.13 -4.47 -15.78
N PHE A 216 14.90 -4.57 -14.47
CA PHE A 216 15.96 -4.84 -13.49
C PHE A 216 16.59 -6.22 -13.75
N TRP A 217 15.80 -7.25 -13.99
CA TRP A 217 16.30 -8.60 -14.25
C TRP A 217 16.96 -8.75 -15.63
N GLU A 218 16.49 -8.02 -16.64
CA GLU A 218 17.12 -7.90 -17.96
C GLU A 218 18.46 -7.15 -17.93
N THR A 219 18.74 -6.38 -16.87
CA THR A 219 20.01 -5.69 -16.69
C THR A 219 21.12 -6.70 -16.35
N ASP A 220 22.29 -6.55 -16.98
CA ASP A 220 23.50 -7.33 -16.68
C ASP A 220 23.70 -7.45 -15.16
N GLU A 221 23.97 -8.65 -14.67
CA GLU A 221 24.09 -8.93 -13.24
C GLU A 221 25.09 -7.98 -12.53
N SER A 222 26.23 -7.70 -13.19
CA SER A 222 27.25 -6.78 -12.70
C SER A 222 26.80 -5.31 -12.58
N LYS A 223 25.67 -4.95 -13.21
CA LYS A 223 25.09 -3.60 -13.21
C LYS A 223 23.77 -3.50 -12.43
N ARG A 224 23.15 -4.61 -12.02
CA ARG A 224 21.85 -4.58 -11.31
C ARG A 224 21.83 -3.66 -10.10
N ARG A 225 22.90 -3.68 -9.30
CA ARG A 225 23.00 -2.83 -8.12
C ARG A 225 22.98 -1.33 -8.45
N SER A 226 23.58 -0.93 -9.58
CA SER A 226 23.67 0.48 -9.97
C SER A 226 22.34 1.04 -10.47
N VAL A 227 21.44 0.20 -10.98
CA VAL A 227 20.09 0.58 -11.44
C VAL A 227 19.00 0.46 -10.36
N LEU A 228 19.39 0.06 -9.16
CA LEU A 228 18.51 -0.11 -8.00
C LEU A 228 18.70 1.04 -6.99
N THR A 229 17.61 1.48 -6.37
CA THR A 229 17.61 2.36 -5.20
C THR A 229 16.74 1.73 -4.12
N THR A 230 17.33 1.32 -2.99
CA THR A 230 16.61 0.69 -1.87
C THR A 230 16.27 1.71 -0.78
N MET A 231 15.51 1.27 0.24
CA MET A 231 15.22 2.11 1.39
C MET A 231 16.51 2.39 2.17
N ALA A 232 17.39 1.40 2.28
CA ALA A 232 18.70 1.54 2.93
C ALA A 232 19.61 2.56 2.21
N ASP A 233 19.51 2.68 0.88
CA ASP A 233 20.25 3.69 0.13
C ASP A 233 19.84 5.11 0.50
N ARG A 234 18.55 5.31 0.76
CA ARG A 234 18.01 6.59 1.20
C ARG A 234 18.37 6.94 2.64
N GLN A 235 18.81 5.96 3.44
CA GLN A 235 19.26 6.21 4.82
C GLN A 235 20.67 6.79 4.89
N LYS A 236 21.48 6.59 3.84
CA LYS A 236 22.90 6.97 3.81
C LYS A 236 23.17 8.30 3.10
N SER A 237 22.15 8.93 2.52
CA SER A 237 22.22 10.20 1.77
C SER A 237 21.74 11.38 2.60
#